data_AF-A0A928VF48-F1
#
_entry.id   AF-A0A928VF48-F1
#
_cell.length_a   1.000
_cell.length_b   1.000
_cell.length_c   1.000
_cell.angle_alpha   90.00
_cell.angle_beta   90.00
_cell.angle_gamma   90.00
#
_symmetry.space_group_name_H-M   'P 1'
#
loop_
_entity.id
_entity.type
_entity.pdbx_description
1 polymer ?
#
loop_
_entity_poly.entity_id
_entity_poly.type
_entity_poly.pdbx_seq_one_letter_code
_entity_poly.pdbx_strand_id
1 'polypeptide(L)'
;PLFRNSLPVFQKVFPWFQKNITGGYVSQELAGERVAQVVADPQFKQSGVHWSWGNRQKEGRESFVQELSEKASDDTKGQRMWELSEKLVGLA
;
A
#
# COMPACT_ATOMS: atom_id res chain seq x y z
N PRO A 1 -11.33 10.86 -2.75
CA PRO A 1 -11.10 9.61 -1.97
C PRO A 1 -11.68 8.36 -2.66
N LEU A 2 -10.95 7.23 -2.60
CA LEU A 2 -11.30 5.97 -3.29
C LEU A 2 -12.67 5.41 -2.84
N PHE A 3 -12.97 5.44 -1.54
CA PHE A 3 -14.19 4.88 -0.95
C PHE A 3 -15.41 5.83 -0.90
N ARG A 4 -15.43 6.88 -1.73
CA ARG A 4 -16.49 7.91 -1.73
C ARG A 4 -17.88 7.42 -2.14
N ASN A 5 -17.95 6.27 -2.82
CA ASN A 5 -19.20 5.64 -3.25
C ASN A 5 -19.52 4.36 -2.46
N SER A 6 -18.73 4.07 -1.41
CA SER A 6 -19.02 2.94 -0.51
C SER A 6 -20.29 3.22 0.30
N LEU A 7 -20.90 2.19 0.89
CA LEU A 7 -22.10 2.34 1.73
C LEU A 7 -21.91 3.47 2.75
N PRO A 8 -22.93 4.34 2.99
CA PRO A 8 -22.78 5.49 3.89
C PRO A 8 -22.29 5.14 5.30
N VAL A 9 -22.67 3.96 5.80
CA VAL A 9 -22.19 3.43 7.08
C VAL A 9 -20.68 3.18 7.05
N PHE A 10 -20.15 2.61 5.97
CA PHE A 10 -18.72 2.34 5.82
C PHE A 10 -17.92 3.64 5.81
N GLN A 11 -18.41 4.66 5.11
CA GLN A 11 -17.75 5.97 5.04
C GLN A 11 -17.59 6.66 6.40
N LYS A 12 -18.47 6.36 7.36
CA LYS A 12 -18.39 6.91 8.72
C LYS A 12 -17.57 6.00 9.64
N VAL A 13 -17.90 4.71 9.66
CA VAL A 13 -17.32 3.75 10.60
C VAL A 13 -15.87 3.45 10.27
N PHE A 14 -15.52 3.25 8.99
CA PHE A 14 -14.18 2.84 8.62
C PHE A 14 -13.11 3.90 8.92
N PRO A 15 -13.29 5.19 8.56
CA PRO A 15 -12.33 6.23 8.96
C PRO A 15 -12.29 6.45 10.47
N TRP A 16 -13.43 6.37 11.17
CA TRP A 16 -13.46 6.47 12.63
C TRP A 16 -12.64 5.34 13.27
N PHE A 17 -12.83 4.11 12.81
CA PHE A 17 -12.09 2.94 13.29
C PHE A 17 -10.60 3.05 12.98
N GLN A 18 -10.24 3.49 11.77
CA GLN A 18 -8.83 3.69 11.40
C GLN A 18 -8.15 4.78 12.22
N LYS A 19 -8.85 5.87 12.55
CA LYS A 19 -8.28 6.96 13.35
C LYS A 19 -8.14 6.60 14.82
N ASN A 20 -9.16 5.96 15.39
CA ASN A 20 -9.27 5.80 16.85
C ASN A 20 -8.84 4.43 17.35
N ILE A 21 -8.87 3.39 16.51
CA ILE A 21 -8.61 2.01 16.94
C ILE A 21 -7.34 1.44 16.31
N THR A 22 -7.23 1.43 14.98
CA THR A 22 -6.04 0.83 14.33
C THR A 22 -4.90 1.82 14.14
N GLY A 23 -5.17 3.12 14.32
CA GLY A 23 -4.26 4.20 13.98
C GLY A 23 -3.97 4.34 12.49
N GLY A 24 -4.46 3.46 11.60
CA GLY A 24 -4.05 3.33 10.21
C GLY A 24 -4.46 4.46 9.26
N TYR A 25 -5.19 5.47 9.74
CA TYR A 25 -5.57 6.61 8.90
C TYR A 25 -4.41 7.57 8.71
N VAL A 26 -4.22 8.06 7.48
CA VAL A 26 -3.31 9.16 7.16
C VAL A 26 -4.01 10.20 6.28
N SER A 27 -3.56 11.45 6.35
CA SER A 27 -4.03 12.49 5.43
C SER A 27 -3.49 12.24 4.01
N GLN A 28 -4.12 12.85 3.01
CA GLN A 28 -3.64 12.78 1.62
C GLN A 28 -2.25 13.41 1.46
N GLU A 29 -1.98 14.49 2.18
CA GLU A 29 -0.69 15.17 2.22
C GLU A 29 0.42 14.25 2.75
N LEU A 30 0.22 13.66 3.94
CA LEU A 30 1.18 12.70 4.51
C LEU A 30 1.38 11.46 3.63
N ALA A 31 0.31 10.98 2.97
CA ALA A 31 0.44 9.91 1.99
C ALA A 31 1.30 10.33 0.79
N GLY A 32 1.15 11.57 0.32
CA GLY A 32 1.97 12.16 -0.75
C GLY A 32 3.44 12.31 -0.34
N GLU A 33 3.71 12.79 0.88
CA GLU A 33 5.07 12.89 1.43
C GLU A 33 5.76 11.52 1.47
N ARG A 34 5.07 10.47 1.91
CA ARG A 34 5.62 9.09 1.93
C ARG A 34 5.91 8.58 0.52
N VAL A 35 5.08 8.91 -0.46
CA VAL A 35 5.38 8.59 -1.87
C VAL A 35 6.65 9.32 -2.32
N ALA A 36 6.78 10.61 -1.99
CA ALA A 36 7.98 11.38 -2.32
C ALA A 36 9.25 10.80 -1.69
N GLN A 37 9.18 10.36 -0.41
CA GLN A 37 10.27 9.69 0.30
C GLN A 37 10.74 8.43 -0.44
N VAL A 38 9.81 7.54 -0.82
CA VAL A 38 10.16 6.29 -1.54
C VAL A 38 10.84 6.57 -2.88
N VAL A 39 10.44 7.65 -3.55
CA VAL A 39 10.99 8.03 -4.86
C VAL A 39 12.39 8.67 -4.73
N ALA A 40 12.60 9.53 -3.74
CA ALA A 40 13.76 10.42 -3.70
C ALA A 40 14.81 10.05 -2.64
N ASP A 41 14.41 9.52 -1.49
CA ASP A 41 15.32 9.39 -0.36
C ASP A 41 16.24 8.16 -0.54
N PRO A 42 17.56 8.29 -0.27
CA PRO A 42 18.51 7.20 -0.41
C PRO A 42 18.19 5.95 0.41
N GLN A 43 17.49 6.10 1.54
CA GLN A 43 17.11 5.01 2.43
C GLN A 43 16.13 4.00 1.79
N PHE A 44 15.40 4.41 0.73
CA PHE A 44 14.44 3.54 0.03
C PHE A 44 15.02 2.89 -1.24
N LYS A 45 16.34 2.97 -1.47
CA LYS A 45 17.04 2.40 -2.63
C LYS A 45 17.22 0.87 -2.55
N GLN A 46 16.16 0.15 -2.22
CA GLN A 46 16.11 -1.30 -2.23
C GLN A 46 15.06 -1.75 -3.26
N SER A 47 15.46 -2.61 -4.19
CA SER A 47 14.57 -3.21 -5.18
C SER A 47 13.85 -4.44 -4.61
N GLY A 48 12.68 -4.76 -5.18
CA GLY A 48 11.94 -5.99 -4.85
C GLY A 48 11.30 -6.02 -3.48
N VAL A 49 11.10 -4.87 -2.83
CA VAL A 49 10.51 -4.76 -1.49
C VAL A 49 9.19 -4.02 -1.48
N HIS A 50 8.36 -4.34 -0.48
CA HIS A 50 7.13 -3.62 -0.19
C HIS A 50 7.31 -2.75 1.06
N TRP A 51 7.44 -1.44 0.87
CA TRP A 51 7.53 -0.48 1.97
C TRP A 51 6.17 -0.26 2.63
N SER A 52 6.15 -0.35 3.95
CA SER A 52 4.95 -0.14 4.75
C SER A 52 5.21 0.83 5.90
N TRP A 53 4.17 1.58 6.26
CA TRP A 53 4.13 2.42 7.45
C TRP A 53 3.10 1.83 8.40
N GLY A 54 3.57 1.19 9.46
CA GLY A 54 2.73 0.52 10.43
C GLY A 54 2.28 1.47 11.53
N ASN A 55 0.96 1.61 11.71
CA ASN A 55 0.37 2.34 12.84
C ASN A 55 -0.10 1.42 13.98
N ARG A 56 0.17 0.10 13.91
CA ARG A 56 -0.32 -0.86 14.91
C ARG A 56 0.39 -0.79 16.26
N GLN A 57 1.61 -0.26 16.34
CA GLN A 57 2.31 -0.05 17.60
C GLN A 57 3.33 1.09 17.41
N LYS A 58 3.10 2.21 18.11
CA LYS A 58 3.95 3.41 18.27
C LYS A 58 3.86 4.48 17.18
N GLU A 59 3.49 5.67 17.64
CA GLU A 59 3.65 6.95 16.94
C GLU A 59 5.14 7.18 16.61
N GLY A 60 5.44 7.64 15.41
CA GLY A 60 6.82 7.90 14.97
C GLY A 60 7.64 6.68 14.52
N ARG A 61 7.02 5.50 14.34
CA ARG A 61 7.72 4.34 13.79
C ARG A 61 8.19 4.60 12.36
N GLU A 62 9.46 4.30 12.09
CA GLU A 62 10.04 4.34 10.74
C GLU A 62 9.36 3.33 9.79
N SER A 63 9.43 3.62 8.50
CA SER A 63 9.02 2.69 7.45
C SER A 63 9.80 1.39 7.54
N PHE A 64 9.19 0.28 7.14
CA PHE A 64 9.84 -1.03 7.14
C PHE A 64 9.45 -1.85 5.90
N VAL A 65 10.28 -2.83 5.57
CA VAL A 65 9.99 -3.83 4.54
C VAL A 65 8.96 -4.81 5.10
N GLN A 66 7.76 -4.80 4.54
CA GLN A 66 6.65 -5.65 4.95
C GLN A 66 6.72 -6.99 4.23
N GLU A 67 6.63 -8.07 5.01
CA GLU A 67 6.46 -9.42 4.49
C GLU A 67 5.16 -9.50 3.68
N LEU A 68 5.25 -10.06 2.48
CA LEU A 68 4.13 -10.24 1.56
C LEU A 68 3.40 -11.55 1.88
N SER A 69 2.09 -11.58 1.59
CA SER A 69 1.33 -12.83 1.64
C SER A 69 1.85 -13.84 0.61
N GLU A 70 1.70 -15.14 0.88
CA GLU A 70 2.08 -16.23 -0.03
C GLU A 70 1.56 -16.03 -1.46
N LYS A 71 0.34 -15.49 -1.60
CA LYS A 71 -0.26 -15.24 -2.91
C LYS A 71 0.42 -14.09 -3.66
N ALA A 72 0.88 -13.07 -2.94
CA ALA A 72 1.57 -11.93 -3.53
C ALA A 72 3.04 -12.22 -3.85
N SER A 73 3.64 -13.22 -3.17
CA SER A 73 5.00 -13.70 -3.39
C SER A 73 5.05 -14.99 -4.25
N ASP A 74 3.97 -15.33 -4.94
CA ASP A 74 3.93 -16.49 -5.85
C ASP A 74 4.46 -16.10 -7.23
N ASP A 75 5.73 -16.45 -7.49
CA ASP A 75 6.43 -16.13 -8.73
C ASP A 75 5.76 -16.74 -9.96
N THR A 76 5.19 -17.94 -9.84
CA THR A 76 4.50 -18.60 -10.96
C THR A 76 3.24 -17.82 -11.35
N LYS A 77 2.46 -17.36 -10.36
CA LYS A 77 1.32 -16.49 -10.61
C LYS A 77 1.75 -15.12 -11.15
N GLY A 78 2.85 -14.56 -10.65
CA GLY A 78 3.42 -13.30 -11.12
C GLY A 78 3.78 -13.35 -12.61
N GLN A 79 4.52 -14.38 -13.01
CA GLN A 79 4.88 -14.61 -14.40
C GLN A 79 3.64 -14.81 -15.28
N ARG A 80 2.68 -15.63 -14.83
CA ARG A 80 1.47 -15.88 -15.61
C ARG A 80 0.61 -14.61 -15.79
N MET A 81 0.55 -13.76 -14.77
CA MET A 81 -0.15 -12.48 -14.83
C MET A 81 0.48 -11.55 -15.86
N TRP A 82 1.83 -11.49 -15.90
CA TRP A 82 2.57 -10.70 -16.88
C TRP A 82 2.23 -11.13 -18.31
N GLU A 83 2.42 -12.42 -18.64
CA GLU A 83 2.18 -12.97 -19.99
C GLU A 83 0.75 -12.73 -20.50
N LEU A 84 -0.24 -12.88 -19.62
CA LEU A 84 -1.64 -12.64 -19.98
C LEU A 84 -1.91 -11.14 -20.17
N SER A 85 -1.33 -10.29 -19.33
CA SER A 85 -1.53 -8.84 -19.41
C SER A 85 -0.92 -8.27 -20.68
N GLU A 86 0.30 -8.68 -21.06
CA GLU A 86 0.94 -8.24 -22.31
C GLU A 86 0.07 -8.51 -23.53
N LYS A 87 -0.55 -9.70 -23.62
CA LYS A 87 -1.47 -10.05 -24.70
C LYS A 87 -2.72 -9.17 -24.70
N LEU A 88 -3.27 -8.87 -23.53
CA LEU A 88 -4.46 -8.02 -23.41
C LEU A 88 -4.20 -6.57 -23.83
N VAL A 89 -2.97 -6.09 -23.69
CA VAL A 89 -2.57 -4.73 -24.07
C VAL A 89 -1.83 -4.66 -25.42
N GLY A 90 -1.72 -5.78 -26.14
CA GLY A 90 -1.12 -5.83 -27.48
C GLY A 90 0.41 -5.65 -27.51
N LEU A 91 1.09 -6.00 -26.42
CA LEU A 91 2.56 -5.99 -26.35
C LEU A 91 3.19 -7.36 -26.69
N ALA A 92 2.37 -8.40 -26.84
CA ALA A 92 2.75 -9.78 -27.17
C ALA A 92 1.77 -10.43 -28.15
#